data_AF-A0A3M3ASJ0-F1
#
_entry.id   AF-A0A3M3ASJ0-F1
#
_cell.length_a   1.000
_cell.length_b   1.000
_cell.length_c   1.000
_cell.angle_alpha   90.00
_cell.angle_beta   90.00
_cell.angle_gamma   90.00
#
_symmetry.space_group_name_H-M   'P 1'
#
loop_
_entity.id
_entity.type
_entity.pdbx_description
1 polymer ?
#
loop_
_entity_poly.entity_id
_entity_poly.type
_entity_poly.pdbx_seq_one_letter_code
_entity_poly.pdbx_strand_id
1 'polypeptide(L)'
;GRTGKWFAFQHEGIVPDVMTLAKGLGNGVPIGACLARGKAAELFTPGSHGSTFGGNPLACRVGCTVIDIIEQQALVENAGVRGQHLLGRLQEVLGGHPQVMQVRGRGLM
;
A
#
# COMPACT_ATOMS: atom_id res chain seq x y z
N GLY A 1 -3.85 2.13 -0.39
CA GLY A 1 -4.15 3.56 -0.27
C GLY A 1 -3.38 4.41 -1.28
N ARG A 2 -2.06 4.23 -1.39
CA ARG A 2 -1.17 5.09 -2.19
C ARG A 2 -1.64 5.40 -3.61
N THR A 3 -2.17 4.40 -4.33
CA THR A 3 -2.55 4.51 -5.74
C THR A 3 -4.04 4.81 -5.97
N GLY A 4 -4.78 5.27 -4.97
CA GLY A 4 -6.23 5.54 -5.08
C GLY A 4 -7.13 4.31 -4.94
N LYS A 5 -6.57 3.17 -4.54
CA LYS A 5 -7.27 1.96 -4.07
C LYS A 5 -6.58 1.43 -2.81
N TRP A 6 -7.26 0.59 -2.03
CA TRP A 6 -6.68 0.00 -0.82
C TRP A 6 -5.39 -0.76 -1.14
N PHE A 7 -5.41 -1.56 -2.20
CA PHE A 7 -4.25 -2.28 -2.70
C PHE A 7 -4.11 -2.08 -4.21
N ALA A 8 -2.87 -1.97 -4.69
CA ALA A 8 -2.62 -1.70 -6.11
C ALA A 8 -3.15 -2.80 -7.04
N PHE A 9 -3.14 -4.06 -6.59
CA PHE A 9 -3.65 -5.19 -7.36
C PHE A 9 -5.14 -5.02 -7.74
N GLN A 10 -5.91 -4.27 -6.96
CA GLN A 10 -7.35 -4.07 -7.21
C GLN A 10 -7.61 -3.29 -8.49
N HIS A 11 -6.62 -2.54 -8.98
CA HIS A 11 -6.70 -1.88 -10.27
C HIS A 11 -6.71 -2.85 -11.45
N GLU A 12 -6.11 -4.03 -11.27
CA GLU A 12 -5.91 -5.03 -12.32
C GLU A 12 -6.93 -6.17 -12.24
N GLY A 13 -7.89 -6.08 -11.31
CA GLY A 13 -8.94 -7.10 -11.13
C GLY A 13 -8.42 -8.48 -10.67
N ILE A 14 -7.17 -8.56 -10.21
CA ILE A 14 -6.58 -9.82 -9.73
C ILE A 14 -6.88 -10.03 -8.25
N VAL A 15 -6.81 -11.28 -7.79
CA VAL A 15 -6.84 -11.60 -6.36
C VAL A 15 -5.61 -12.47 -6.04
N PRO A 16 -4.61 -11.93 -5.33
CA PRO A 16 -3.36 -12.65 -5.10
C PRO A 16 -3.53 -13.79 -4.10
N ASP A 17 -2.80 -14.88 -4.30
CA ASP A 17 -2.71 -15.97 -3.32
C ASP A 17 -1.80 -15.62 -2.14
N VAL A 18 -0.77 -14.79 -2.40
CA VAL A 18 0.13 -14.21 -1.40
C VAL A 18 0.33 -12.73 -1.69
N MET A 19 0.27 -11.89 -0.66
CA MET A 19 0.52 -10.45 -0.73
C MET A 19 1.42 -10.02 0.43
N THR A 20 2.29 -9.04 0.20
CA THR A 20 3.13 -8.44 1.23
C THR A 20 2.75 -7.00 1.53
N LEU A 21 2.81 -6.63 2.81
CA LEU A 21 2.57 -5.29 3.32
C LEU A 21 3.69 -4.88 4.28
N ALA A 22 4.03 -3.60 4.29
CA ALA A 22 4.99 -2.98 5.21
C ALA A 22 4.82 -1.45 5.09
N LYS A 23 5.89 -0.66 5.26
CA LYS A 23 5.95 0.79 4.98
C LYS A 23 4.74 1.53 5.58
N GLY A 24 3.77 1.90 4.74
CA GLY A 24 2.55 2.60 5.15
C GLY A 24 1.69 1.86 6.18
N LEU A 25 1.86 0.54 6.36
CA LEU A 25 1.19 -0.23 7.40
C LEU A 25 1.57 0.25 8.81
N GLY A 26 2.85 0.53 9.05
CA GLY A 26 3.33 1.00 10.36
C GLY A 26 3.51 2.50 10.47
N ASN A 27 3.48 3.20 9.33
CA ASN A 27 3.62 4.66 9.20
C ASN A 27 4.71 5.27 10.12
N GLY A 28 5.89 4.63 10.16
CA GLY A 28 7.02 5.01 11.01
C GLY A 28 7.43 3.95 12.03
N VAL A 29 6.50 3.08 12.45
CA VAL A 29 6.81 1.93 13.34
C VAL A 29 7.14 0.68 12.50
N PRO A 30 8.21 -0.08 12.82
CA PRO A 30 8.56 -1.27 12.06
C PRO A 30 7.48 -2.37 12.14
N ILE A 31 6.86 -2.67 11.00
CA ILE A 31 5.95 -3.80 10.82
C ILE A 31 5.94 -4.25 9.36
N GLY A 32 5.90 -5.56 9.16
CA GLY A 32 5.65 -6.20 7.88
C GLY A 32 4.61 -7.30 8.07
N ALA A 33 3.84 -7.58 7.03
CA ALA A 33 2.86 -8.66 7.01
C ALA A 33 2.93 -9.41 5.68
N CYS A 34 2.82 -10.73 5.76
CA CYS A 34 2.59 -11.62 4.64
C CYS A 34 1.17 -12.17 4.76
N LEU A 35 0.30 -11.78 3.85
CA LEU A 35 -1.08 -12.24 3.76
C LEU A 35 -1.12 -13.39 2.77
N ALA A 36 -1.76 -14.50 3.14
CA ALA A 36 -1.94 -15.64 2.27
C ALA A 36 -3.40 -16.09 2.27
N ARG A 37 -3.86 -16.69 1.17
CA ARG A 37 -5.20 -17.27 1.03
C ARG A 37 -5.15 -18.64 0.36
N GLY A 38 -6.23 -19.40 0.50
CA GLY A 38 -6.36 -20.72 -0.12
C GLY A 38 -5.22 -21.65 0.29
N LYS A 39 -4.73 -22.46 -0.66
CA LYS A 39 -3.64 -23.42 -0.42
C LYS A 39 -2.36 -22.77 0.13
N ALA A 40 -2.11 -21.50 -0.20
CA ALA A 40 -0.93 -20.79 0.30
C ALA A 40 -1.01 -20.51 1.81
N ALA A 41 -2.22 -20.36 2.37
CA ALA A 41 -2.40 -20.15 3.80
C ALA A 41 -2.07 -21.39 4.66
N GLU A 42 -2.03 -22.57 4.04
CA GLU A 42 -1.72 -23.84 4.70
C GLU A 42 -0.22 -24.20 4.66
N LEU A 43 0.60 -23.44 3.91
CA LEU A 43 2.02 -23.74 3.74
C LEU A 43 2.83 -23.60 5.02
N PHE A 44 2.51 -22.61 5.86
CA PHE A 44 3.16 -22.41 7.14
C PHE A 44 2.39 -23.08 8.25
N THR A 45 3.05 -24.05 8.88
CA THR A 45 2.55 -24.77 10.06
C THR A 45 3.32 -24.32 11.30
N PRO A 46 2.87 -24.67 12.52
CA PRO A 46 3.61 -24.34 13.74
C PRO A 46 5.08 -24.78 13.65
N GLY A 47 6.00 -23.83 13.84
CA GLY A 47 7.45 -24.05 13.76
C GLY A 47 8.07 -23.90 12.36
N SER A 48 7.28 -23.78 11.29
CA SER A 48 7.81 -23.58 9.92
C SER A 48 8.44 -22.20 9.71
N HIS A 49 7.91 -21.18 10.38
CA HIS A 49 8.37 -19.80 10.29
C HIS A 49 8.10 -19.08 11.61
N GLY A 50 8.98 -18.17 11.98
CA GLY A 50 8.85 -17.41 13.22
C GLY A 50 9.72 -16.16 13.22
N SER A 51 9.38 -15.22 14.10
CA SER A 51 10.14 -13.99 14.29
C SER A 51 10.02 -13.57 15.75
N THR A 52 11.14 -13.24 16.38
CA THR A 52 11.19 -12.79 17.78
C THR A 52 10.31 -11.56 18.03
N PHE A 53 10.22 -10.66 17.06
CA PHE A 53 9.45 -9.41 17.16
C PHE A 53 8.19 -9.40 16.28
N GLY A 54 7.97 -10.44 15.48
CA GLY A 54 6.82 -10.55 14.59
C GLY A 54 5.51 -10.64 15.38
N GLY A 55 4.51 -9.86 14.98
CA GLY A 55 3.21 -9.86 15.65
C GLY A 55 3.21 -9.25 17.06
N ASN A 56 4.24 -8.47 17.41
CA ASN A 56 4.26 -7.83 18.73
C ASN A 56 3.07 -6.86 18.91
N PRO A 57 2.45 -6.80 20.11
CA PRO A 57 1.21 -6.04 20.32
C PRO A 57 1.32 -4.54 20.01
N LEU A 58 2.48 -3.92 20.25
CA LEU A 58 2.70 -2.50 19.98
C LEU A 58 2.60 -2.21 18.48
N ALA A 59 3.37 -2.93 17.67
CA ALA A 59 3.37 -2.76 16.22
C ALA A 59 2.00 -3.07 15.63
N CYS A 60 1.33 -4.14 16.11
CA CYS A 60 -0.03 -4.47 15.68
C CYS A 60 -1.04 -3.37 16.00
N ARG A 61 -1.00 -2.80 17.23
CA ARG A 61 -1.90 -1.71 17.61
C ARG A 61 -1.68 -0.45 16.76
N VAL A 62 -0.43 -0.12 16.46
CA VAL A 62 -0.10 0.98 15.55
C VAL A 62 -0.65 0.70 14.16
N GLY A 63 -0.44 -0.51 13.63
CA GLY A 63 -0.96 -0.90 12.32
C GLY A 63 -2.49 -0.78 12.22
N CYS A 64 -3.23 -1.28 13.21
CA CYS A 64 -4.68 -1.10 13.27
C CYS A 64 -5.07 0.38 13.30
N THR A 65 -4.42 1.18 14.15
CA THR A 65 -4.72 2.61 14.28
C THR A 65 -4.46 3.37 12.97
N VAL A 66 -3.40 3.01 12.24
CA VAL A 66 -3.10 3.60 10.92
C VAL A 66 -4.20 3.26 9.91
N ILE A 67 -4.67 2.00 9.89
CA ILE A 67 -5.77 1.58 9.01
C ILE A 67 -7.06 2.35 9.35
N ASP A 68 -7.40 2.46 10.64
CA ASP A 68 -8.57 3.21 11.12
C ASP A 68 -8.52 4.66 10.64
N ILE A 69 -7.36 5.32 10.73
CA ILE A 69 -7.18 6.70 10.26
C ILE A 69 -7.34 6.80 8.74
N ILE A 70 -6.77 5.85 7.98
CA ILE A 70 -6.90 5.82 6.52
C ILE A 70 -8.38 5.77 6.11
N GLU A 71 -9.18 4.96 6.80
CA GLU A 71 -10.61 4.81 6.54
C GLU A 71 -11.39 6.06 6.99
N GLN A 72 -11.24 6.47 8.25
CA GLN A 72 -11.96 7.61 8.83
C GLN A 72 -11.74 8.92 8.07
N GLN A 73 -10.54 9.13 7.52
CA GLN A 73 -10.20 10.34 6.78
C GLN A 73 -10.31 10.17 5.25
N ALA A 74 -10.86 9.05 4.76
CA ALA A 74 -11.01 8.76 3.33
C ALA A 74 -9.71 8.99 2.53
N LEU A 75 -8.57 8.55 3.10
CA LEU A 75 -7.26 8.86 2.53
C LEU A 75 -6.99 8.12 1.21
N VAL A 76 -7.66 7.00 0.98
CA VAL A 76 -7.56 6.25 -0.28
C VAL A 76 -8.19 7.05 -1.42
N GLU A 77 -9.39 7.55 -1.22
CA GLU A 77 -10.14 8.39 -2.15
C GLU A 77 -9.38 9.70 -2.40
N ASN A 78 -8.92 10.34 -1.32
CA ASN A 78 -8.11 11.56 -1.41
C ASN A 78 -6.82 11.33 -2.21
N ALA A 79 -6.15 10.18 -2.05
CA ALA A 79 -4.98 9.85 -2.86
C ALA A 79 -5.32 9.74 -4.36
N GLY A 80 -6.50 9.22 -4.70
CA GLY A 80 -7.00 9.22 -6.08
C GLY A 80 -7.23 10.64 -6.62
N VAL A 81 -8.00 11.45 -5.90
CA VAL A 81 -8.37 12.82 -6.30
C VAL A 81 -7.13 13.72 -6.41
N ARG A 82 -6.31 13.78 -5.35
CA ARG A 82 -5.11 14.62 -5.31
C ARG A 82 -4.02 14.11 -6.25
N GLY A 83 -3.94 12.78 -6.42
CA GLY A 83 -3.06 12.15 -7.39
C GLY A 83 -3.35 12.58 -8.82
N GLN A 84 -4.61 12.55 -9.22
CA GLN A 84 -5.03 12.98 -10.56
C GLN A 84 -4.69 14.46 -10.80
N HIS A 85 -4.92 15.32 -9.80
CA HIS A 85 -4.56 16.72 -9.87
C HIS A 85 -3.05 16.91 -10.02
N LEU A 86 -2.24 16.28 -9.17
CA LEU A 86 -0.78 16.38 -9.21
C LEU A 86 -0.21 15.88 -10.55
N LEU A 87 -0.65 14.71 -11.00
CA LEU A 87 -0.17 14.12 -12.25
C LEU A 87 -0.52 15.01 -13.45
N GLY A 88 -1.76 15.51 -13.51
CA GLY A 88 -2.19 16.42 -14.58
C GLY A 88 -1.36 17.70 -14.63
N ARG A 89 -1.07 18.32 -13.47
CA ARG A 89 -0.24 19.52 -13.39
C ARG A 89 1.22 19.26 -13.80
N LEU A 90 1.79 18.13 -13.42
CA LEU A 90 3.13 17.76 -13.84
C LEU A 90 3.21 17.51 -15.35
N GLN A 91 2.20 16.87 -15.93
CA GLN A 91 2.11 16.65 -17.37
C GLN A 91 1.94 17.97 -18.14
N GLU A 92 1.11 18.89 -17.64
CA GLU A 92 0.91 20.23 -18.21
C GLU A 92 2.22 21.02 -18.26
N VAL A 93 2.98 21.05 -17.15
CA VAL A 93 4.19 21.86 -17.05
C VAL A 93 5.40 21.21 -17.72
N LEU A 94 5.54 19.89 -17.64
CA LEU A 94 6.76 19.17 -18.04
C LEU A 94 6.61 18.31 -19.29
N GLY A 95 5.40 18.10 -19.81
CA GLY A 95 5.15 17.14 -20.90
C GLY A 95 5.88 17.42 -22.22
N GLY A 96 6.30 18.67 -22.45
CA GLY A 96 7.11 19.07 -23.62
C GLY A 96 8.54 19.44 -23.28
N HIS A 97 8.99 19.26 -22.04
CA HIS A 97 10.31 19.69 -21.62
C HIS A 97 11.39 18.75 -22.20
N PRO A 98 12.44 19.25 -22.89
CA PRO A 98 13.40 18.41 -23.61
C PRO A 98 14.22 17.46 -22.73
N GLN A 99 14.29 17.74 -21.42
CA GLN A 99 14.97 16.88 -20.43
C GLN A 99 14.02 15.90 -19.71
N VAL A 100 12.73 15.96 -19.98
CA VAL A 100 11.72 15.09 -19.33
C VAL A 100 11.17 14.11 -20.36
N MET A 101 11.56 12.85 -20.23
CA MET A 101 11.11 11.79 -21.15
C MET A 101 9.63 11.45 -20.97
N GLN A 102 9.17 11.32 -19.72
CA GLN A 102 7.79 10.97 -19.43
C GLN A 102 7.43 11.32 -17.98
N VAL A 103 6.20 11.77 -17.77
CA VAL A 103 5.57 11.87 -16.45
C VAL A 103 4.56 10.73 -16.30
N ARG A 104 4.76 9.87 -15.30
CA ARG A 104 3.89 8.72 -14.98
C ARG A 104 3.54 8.74 -13.51
N GLY A 105 2.37 8.20 -13.18
CA GLY A 105 1.94 8.05 -11.79
C GLY A 105 0.56 7.41 -11.69
N ARG A 106 0.18 7.03 -10.47
CA ARG A 106 -1.20 6.62 -10.16
C ARG A 106 -1.48 6.94 -8.69
N GLY A 107 -2.54 7.69 -8.43
CA GLY A 107 -2.77 8.26 -7.08
C GLY A 107 -1.61 9.18 -6.70
N LEU A 108 -1.15 9.11 -5.45
CA LEU A 108 -0.03 9.93 -4.96
C LEU A 108 1.31 9.18 -5.04
N MET A 109 1.56 8.51 -6.16
CA MET A 109 2.79 7.81 -6.52
C MET A 109 3.27 8.28 -7.88
#